data_AF-A0A4Q3J5A4-F1
#
_entry.id   AF-A0A4Q3J5A4-F1
#
_cell.length_a   1.000
_cell.length_b   1.000
_cell.length_c   1.000
_cell.angle_alpha   90.00
_cell.angle_beta   90.00
_cell.angle_gamma   90.00
#
_symmetry.space_group_name_H-M   'P 1'
#
loop_
_entity.id
_entity.type
_entity.pdbx_description
1 polymer ?
#
loop_
_entity_poly.entity_id
_entity_poly.type
_entity_poly.pdbx_seq_one_letter_code
_entity_poly.pdbx_strand_id
1 'polypeptide(L)'
;GGFIQGMGWLTTEELVWDEKGRLRTHAPSTYKIPVASDRPRIFNVALLEKAPNREHTIHRSKAVGEPPLMLAISVLHALSDAVASVGDHRFCPQLDAPATPERVLDAVERVRALAEAAR
;
A
#
# COMPACT_ATOMS: atom_id res chain seq x y z
N GLY A 1 8.00 11.62 -0.45
CA GLY A 1 8.28 11.20 0.94
C GLY A 1 7.12 10.40 1.46
N GLY A 2 6.23 11.03 2.24
CA GLY A 2 5.13 10.36 2.95
C GLY A 2 4.37 9.31 2.13
N PHE A 3 3.90 9.65 0.92
CA PHE A 3 3.20 8.68 0.05
C PHE A 3 4.03 7.42 -0.28
N ILE A 4 5.31 7.56 -0.65
CA ILE A 4 6.15 6.41 -1.01
C ILE A 4 6.47 5.56 0.22
N GLN A 5 6.62 6.17 1.40
CA GLN A 5 6.78 5.44 2.65
C GLN A 5 5.52 4.63 3.00
N GLY A 6 4.34 5.24 2.86
CA GLY A 6 3.07 4.53 3.03
C GLY A 6 2.89 3.40 2.00
N MET A 7 3.36 3.60 0.76
CA MET A 7 3.32 2.58 -0.28
C MET A 7 4.18 1.38 0.12
N GLY A 8 5.43 1.62 0.55
CA GLY A 8 6.30 0.58 1.08
C GLY A 8 5.65 -0.20 2.23
N TRP A 9 5.16 0.51 3.24
CA TRP A 9 4.43 -0.06 4.38
C TRP A 9 3.27 -0.99 3.97
N LEU A 10 2.53 -0.62 2.92
CA LEU A 10 1.33 -1.35 2.51
C LEU A 10 1.58 -2.43 1.45
N THR A 11 2.78 -2.51 0.86
CA THR A 11 3.05 -3.45 -0.24
C THR A 11 4.32 -4.28 -0.07
N THR A 12 5.46 -3.68 0.28
CA THR A 12 6.77 -4.37 0.20
C THR A 12 7.47 -4.56 1.53
N GLU A 13 7.23 -3.68 2.49
CA GLU A 13 7.92 -3.67 3.77
C GLU A 13 7.26 -4.66 4.74
N GLU A 14 7.89 -5.83 4.88
CA GLU A 14 7.41 -6.90 5.75
C GLU A 14 8.40 -7.20 6.88
N LEU A 15 7.85 -7.34 8.08
CA LEU A 15 8.59 -7.81 9.24
C LEU A 15 8.28 -9.30 9.46
N VAL A 16 9.33 -10.11 9.52
CA VAL A 16 9.20 -11.57 9.73
C VAL A 16 9.95 -11.95 11.00
N TRP A 17 9.27 -12.68 11.89
CA TRP A 17 9.86 -13.23 13.11
C TRP A 17 9.91 -14.75 13.04
N ASP A 18 10.93 -15.36 13.63
CA ASP A 18 10.96 -16.82 13.82
C ASP A 18 10.15 -17.26 15.05
N GLU A 19 9.97 -18.56 15.22
CA GLU A 19 9.26 -19.17 16.35
C GLU A 19 9.86 -18.83 17.73
N LYS A 20 11.10 -18.32 17.77
CA LYS A 20 11.78 -17.88 18.98
C LYS A 20 11.64 -16.37 19.22
N GLY A 21 10.84 -15.67 18.41
CA GLY A 21 10.58 -14.25 18.50
C GLY A 21 11.70 -13.35 17.94
N ARG A 22 12.62 -13.88 17.14
CA ARG A 22 13.74 -13.10 16.59
C ARG A 22 13.39 -12.49 15.24
N LEU A 23 13.68 -11.21 15.05
CA LEU A 23 13.47 -10.52 13.77
C LEU A 23 14.42 -11.06 12.69
N ARG A 24 13.85 -11.61 11.63
CA ARG A 24 14.58 -12.18 10.48
C ARG A 24 14.89 -11.12 9.41
N THR A 25 14.05 -10.11 9.30
CA THR A 25 14.20 -9.00 8.35
C THR A 25 14.98 -7.82 8.95
N HIS A 26 16.16 -8.08 9.50
CA HIS A 26 16.98 -7.08 10.23
C HIS A 26 18.05 -6.38 9.37
N ALA A 27 18.04 -6.55 8.04
CA ALA A 27 19.01 -5.94 7.14
C ALA A 27 18.34 -5.49 5.82
N PRO A 28 18.92 -4.54 5.07
CA PRO A 28 18.37 -4.14 3.76
C PRO A 28 18.31 -5.26 2.72
N SER A 29 19.10 -6.33 2.91
CA SER A 29 19.02 -7.54 2.10
C SER A 29 17.74 -8.35 2.36
N THR A 30 17.12 -8.20 3.54
CA THR A 30 15.94 -8.95 3.98
C THR A 30 14.70 -8.10 4.25
N TYR A 31 14.84 -6.80 4.51
CA TYR A 31 13.76 -5.81 4.61
C TYR A 31 13.79 -4.84 3.43
N LYS A 32 12.71 -4.77 2.66
CA LYS A 32 12.68 -4.10 1.35
C LYS A 32 11.82 -2.84 1.37
N ILE A 33 12.48 -1.71 1.60
CA ILE A 33 11.90 -0.39 1.33
C ILE A 33 11.73 -0.16 -0.18
N PRO A 34 10.80 0.71 -0.60
CA PRO A 34 10.70 1.11 -2.00
C PRO A 34 12.00 1.76 -2.50
N VAL A 35 12.44 1.34 -3.68
CA VAL A 35 13.58 1.94 -4.39
C VAL A 35 13.10 2.76 -5.60
N ALA A 36 14.05 3.33 -6.36
CA ALA A 36 13.73 4.23 -7.48
C ALA A 36 12.85 3.59 -8.56
N SER A 37 12.91 2.26 -8.74
CA SER A 37 12.07 1.52 -9.70
C SER A 37 10.62 1.34 -9.24
N ASP A 38 10.36 1.44 -7.94
CA ASP A 38 9.06 1.04 -7.36
C ASP A 38 8.06 2.20 -7.30
N ARG A 39 8.53 3.43 -7.52
CA ARG A 39 7.65 4.60 -7.62
C ARG A 39 6.66 4.42 -8.77
N PRO A 40 5.43 4.98 -8.65
CA PRO A 40 4.54 5.07 -9.79
C PRO A 40 5.23 5.73 -10.98
N ARG A 41 5.09 5.12 -12.17
CA ARG A 41 5.73 5.62 -13.40
C ARG A 41 5.31 7.06 -13.68
N ILE A 42 4.02 7.33 -13.50
CA ILE A 42 3.40 8.66 -13.52
C ILE A 42 3.03 8.99 -12.08
N PHE A 43 3.64 10.03 -11.52
CA PHE A 43 3.41 10.44 -10.14
C PHE A 43 3.16 11.96 -10.08
N ASN A 44 1.89 12.34 -10.11
CA ASN A 44 1.46 13.73 -10.14
C ASN A 44 1.15 14.24 -8.73
N VAL A 45 1.63 15.43 -8.40
CA VAL A 45 1.38 16.09 -7.11
C VAL A 45 1.00 17.54 -7.38
N ALA A 46 -0.10 17.99 -6.78
CA ALA A 46 -0.53 19.38 -6.83
C ALA A 46 -0.89 19.85 -5.42
N LEU A 47 -0.55 21.10 -5.11
CA LEU A 47 -1.00 21.76 -3.89
C LEU A 47 -2.25 22.58 -4.20
N LEU A 48 -3.24 22.52 -3.33
CA LEU A 48 -4.45 23.32 -3.50
C LEU A 48 -4.11 24.81 -3.40
N GLU A 49 -4.32 25.53 -4.51
CA GLU A 49 -4.05 26.96 -4.60
C GLU A 49 -5.08 27.80 -3.86
N LYS A 50 -4.68 29.01 -3.45
CA LYS A 50 -5.56 30.02 -2.83
C LYS A 50 -6.35 29.50 -1.62
N ALA A 51 -5.79 28.53 -0.89
CA ALA A 51 -6.40 27.88 0.26
C ALA A 51 -5.58 28.10 1.55
N PRO A 52 -5.50 29.35 2.06
CA PRO A 52 -4.79 29.64 3.31
C PRO A 52 -5.38 28.82 4.47
N ASN A 53 -4.55 28.48 5.45
CA ASN A 53 -5.06 27.81 6.65
C ASN A 53 -6.05 28.74 7.38
N ARG A 54 -7.21 28.18 7.76
CA ARG A 54 -8.23 28.88 8.55
C ARG A 54 -7.70 29.20 9.94
N GLU A 55 -6.90 28.28 10.49
CA GLU A 55 -6.26 28.43 11.80
C GLU A 55 -5.13 29.46 11.77
N HIS A 56 -4.84 30.05 12.92
CA HIS A 56 -3.79 31.04 13.11
C HIS A 56 -2.40 30.37 13.26
N THR A 57 -1.92 29.75 12.19
CA THR A 57 -0.58 29.18 12.11
C THR A 57 0.43 30.19 11.54
N ILE A 58 1.73 29.91 11.74
CA ILE A 58 2.82 30.69 11.16
C ILE A 58 2.60 30.81 9.66
N HIS A 59 2.43 32.04 9.18
CA HIS A 59 2.15 32.37 7.78
C HIS A 59 0.96 31.62 7.15
N ARG A 60 -0.03 31.19 7.95
CA ARG A 60 -1.17 30.37 7.50
C ARG A 60 -0.75 29.04 6.85
N SER A 61 0.40 28.48 7.26
CA SER A 61 0.91 27.17 6.81
C SER A 61 0.09 25.99 7.35
N LYS A 62 0.31 24.80 6.77
CA LYS A 62 -0.27 23.51 7.22
C LYS A 62 0.85 22.48 7.37
N ALA A 63 0.72 21.59 8.35
CA ALA A 63 1.63 20.45 8.49
C ALA A 63 1.40 19.45 7.35
N VAL A 64 2.49 18.93 6.76
CA VAL A 64 2.44 18.05 5.58
C VAL A 64 3.33 16.81 5.71
N GLY A 65 3.98 16.60 6.86
CA GLY A 65 4.90 15.47 7.04
C GLY A 65 4.20 14.12 6.97
N GLU A 66 3.26 13.91 7.90
CA GLU A 66 2.53 12.64 8.07
C GLU A 66 1.31 12.49 7.16
N PRO A 67 0.48 13.52 6.88
CA PRO A 67 -0.78 13.32 6.15
C PRO A 67 -0.67 12.58 4.81
N PRO A 68 0.37 12.79 3.98
CA PRO A 68 0.52 12.07 2.72
C PRO A 68 0.79 10.56 2.87
N LEU A 69 1.19 10.06 4.05
CA LEU A 69 1.46 8.64 4.29
C LEU A 69 0.20 7.79 4.08
N MET A 70 -0.93 8.25 4.61
CA MET A 70 -2.20 7.52 4.53
C MET A 70 -2.77 7.47 3.12
N LEU A 71 -2.37 8.41 2.24
CA LEU A 71 -2.83 8.41 0.84
C LEU A 71 -2.39 7.16 0.08
N ALA A 72 -1.34 6.46 0.53
CA ALA A 72 -0.87 5.22 -0.07
C ALA A 72 -1.83 4.03 0.07
N ILE A 73 -2.85 4.13 0.94
CA ILE A 73 -3.96 3.16 1.00
C ILE A 73 -4.64 3.01 -0.38
N SER A 74 -4.56 4.03 -1.24
CA SER A 74 -4.99 3.92 -2.63
C SER A 74 -4.31 2.80 -3.40
N VAL A 75 -3.03 2.51 -3.11
CA VAL A 75 -2.26 1.46 -3.79
C VAL A 75 -2.73 0.07 -3.35
N LEU A 76 -2.95 -0.14 -2.04
CA LEU A 76 -3.50 -1.39 -1.51
C LEU A 76 -4.89 -1.69 -2.11
N HIS A 77 -5.77 -0.68 -2.19
CA HIS A 77 -7.08 -0.87 -2.80
C HIS A 77 -7.03 -1.05 -4.31
N ALA A 78 -6.09 -0.42 -5.02
CA ALA A 78 -5.89 -0.69 -6.44
C ALA A 78 -5.45 -2.16 -6.68
N LEU A 79 -4.57 -2.70 -5.82
CA LEU A 79 -4.22 -4.12 -5.87
C LEU A 79 -5.41 -5.02 -5.53
N SER A 80 -6.18 -4.68 -4.49
CA SER A 80 -7.39 -5.43 -4.13
C SER A 80 -8.40 -5.45 -5.27
N ASP A 81 -8.68 -4.31 -5.90
CA ASP A 81 -9.57 -4.24 -7.07
C ASP A 81 -9.08 -5.10 -8.25
N ALA A 82 -7.77 -5.07 -8.53
CA ALA A 82 -7.15 -5.93 -9.55
C ALA A 82 -7.25 -7.43 -9.22
N VAL A 83 -7.21 -7.81 -7.94
CA VAL A 83 -7.47 -9.19 -7.53
C VAL A 83 -8.97 -9.53 -7.70
N ALA A 84 -9.88 -8.62 -7.34
CA ALA A 84 -11.31 -8.85 -7.47
C ALA A 84 -11.73 -9.08 -8.94
N SER A 85 -11.05 -8.43 -9.89
CA SER A 85 -11.37 -8.54 -11.31
C SER A 85 -11.19 -9.95 -11.86
N VAL A 86 -10.37 -10.82 -11.26
CA VAL A 86 -10.19 -12.21 -11.71
C VAL A 86 -11.41 -13.10 -11.42
N GLY A 87 -12.31 -12.65 -10.55
CA GLY A 87 -13.58 -13.29 -10.22
C GLY A 87 -14.79 -12.47 -10.66
N ASP A 88 -14.65 -11.64 -11.70
CA ASP A 88 -15.69 -10.72 -12.20
C ASP A 88 -16.24 -9.76 -11.12
N HIS A 89 -15.40 -9.37 -10.16
CA HIS A 89 -15.76 -8.55 -9.01
C HIS A 89 -16.91 -9.11 -8.14
N ARG A 90 -17.19 -10.43 -8.23
CA ARG A 90 -18.24 -11.08 -7.42
C ARG A 90 -17.80 -11.44 -6.01
N PHE A 91 -16.49 -11.50 -5.77
CA PHE A 91 -15.92 -11.95 -4.50
C PHE A 91 -14.99 -10.87 -3.93
N CYS A 92 -15.06 -10.70 -2.61
CA CYS A 92 -14.11 -9.86 -1.90
C CYS A 92 -12.74 -10.56 -1.84
N PRO A 93 -11.64 -9.92 -2.31
CA PRO A 93 -10.31 -10.52 -2.30
C PRO A 93 -9.76 -10.89 -0.92
N GLN A 94 -10.19 -10.17 0.13
CA GLN A 94 -9.60 -10.25 1.47
C GLN A 94 -8.07 -10.15 1.42
N LEU A 95 -7.56 -9.10 0.75
CA LEU A 95 -6.12 -8.86 0.62
C LEU A 95 -5.60 -8.12 1.85
N ASP A 96 -4.75 -8.79 2.62
CA ASP A 96 -4.12 -8.23 3.82
C ASP A 96 -2.91 -7.35 3.47
N ALA A 97 -2.63 -6.36 4.32
CA ALA A 97 -1.42 -5.55 4.26
C ALA A 97 -0.30 -6.16 5.14
N PRO A 98 0.98 -6.05 4.73
CA PRO A 98 1.44 -5.56 3.43
C PRO A 98 1.05 -6.54 2.32
N ALA A 99 0.53 -6.01 1.21
CA ALA A 99 0.16 -6.77 0.01
C ALA A 99 1.41 -7.21 -0.77
N THR A 100 2.18 -8.10 -0.13
CA THR A 100 3.37 -8.70 -0.70
C THR A 100 3.01 -9.52 -1.94
N PRO A 101 3.97 -9.79 -2.85
CA PRO A 101 3.72 -10.63 -4.01
C PRO A 101 3.09 -12.01 -3.66
N GLU A 102 3.50 -12.61 -2.54
CA GLU A 102 2.93 -13.85 -2.01
C GLU A 102 1.45 -13.69 -1.65
N ARG A 103 1.10 -12.69 -0.82
CA ARG A 103 -0.30 -12.44 -0.43
C ARG A 103 -1.19 -12.08 -1.62
N VAL A 104 -0.65 -11.37 -2.61
CA VAL A 104 -1.37 -11.06 -3.85
C VAL A 104 -1.64 -12.35 -4.64
N LEU A 105 -0.65 -13.24 -4.78
CA LEU A 105 -0.83 -14.53 -5.45
C LEU A 105 -1.89 -15.38 -4.74
N ASP A 106 -1.79 -15.54 -3.42
CA ASP A 106 -2.75 -16.30 -2.61
C ASP A 106 -4.18 -15.75 -2.75
N ALA A 107 -4.31 -14.41 -2.80
CA ALA A 107 -5.60 -13.76 -2.98
C ALA A 107 -6.18 -14.01 -4.37
N VAL A 108 -5.36 -13.98 -5.43
CA VAL A 108 -5.78 -14.33 -6.80
C VAL A 108 -6.25 -15.78 -6.87
N GLU A 109 -5.49 -16.73 -6.32
CA GLU A 109 -5.83 -18.15 -6.33
C GLU A 109 -7.14 -18.41 -5.58
N ARG A 110 -7.32 -17.79 -4.41
CA ARG A 110 -8.56 -17.86 -3.63
C ARG A 110 -9.76 -17.35 -4.42
N VAL A 111 -9.66 -16.17 -5.04
CA VAL A 111 -10.77 -15.60 -5.83
C VAL A 111 -11.08 -16.47 -7.06
N ARG A 112 -10.07 -17.03 -7.73
CA ARG A 112 -10.29 -17.96 -8.86
C ARG A 112 -11.02 -19.21 -8.43
N ALA A 113 -10.62 -19.84 -7.33
CA ALA A 113 -11.28 -21.03 -6.81
C ALA A 113 -12.76 -20.76 -6.46
N LEU A 114 -13.07 -19.61 -5.86
CA LEU A 114 -14.44 -19.18 -5.60
C LEU A 114 -15.25 -18.97 -6.89
N ALA A 115 -14.64 -18.35 -7.90
CA ALA A 115 -15.28 -18.11 -9.19
C ALA A 115 -15.56 -19.41 -9.96
N GLU A 116 -14.66 -20.39 -9.89
CA GLU A 116 -14.85 -21.72 -10.48
C GLU A 116 -15.94 -22.52 -9.78
N ALA A 117 -15.99 -22.48 -8.44
CA ALA A 117 -17.03 -23.15 -7.65
C ALA A 117 -18.44 -22.55 -7.85
N ALA A 118 -18.52 -21.30 -8.32
CA ALA A 118 -19.77 -20.59 -8.59
C ALA A 118 -20.23 -20.64 -10.05
N ARG A 119 -19.55 -21.41 -10.91
CA ARG A 119 -19.98 -21.72 -12.29
C ARG A 119 -20.85 -22.96 -12.31
#